data_AF-A0A7W6JGZ2-F1
#
_entry.id   AF-A0A7W6JGZ2-F1
#
_cell.length_a   1.000
_cell.length_b   1.000
_cell.length_c   1.000
_cell.angle_alpha   90.00
_cell.angle_beta   90.00
_cell.angle_gamma   90.00
#
_symmetry.space_group_name_H-M   'P 1'
#
loop_
_entity.id
_entity.type
_entity.pdbx_description
1 polymer ?
#
loop_
_entity_poly.entity_id
_entity_poly.type
_entity_poly.pdbx_seq_one_letter_code
_entity_poly.pdbx_strand_id
1 'polypeptide(L)'
;MTQPDYDAWFRSYAEAYTRALAGPVEIELIRSFYAETVLALGVDSAFSVANATDTAMNAVMEYLFGFYASIGMHRMDIDHVEVSPLHENHDRIKVFYVGRYTGPDGSPVTIPNEVVYLVQRRAAGPRIFAFIAGDETILFKQHGLIDEDGEPIPRVAGH
;
A
#
# COMPACT_ATOMS: atom_id res chain seq x y z
N MET A 1 0.89 9.74 -24.83
CA MET A 1 2.14 10.00 -24.06
C MET A 1 3.01 8.77 -24.01
N THR A 2 4.34 8.90 -23.88
CA THR A 2 5.23 7.73 -23.69
C THR A 2 4.89 6.99 -22.40
N GLN A 3 5.01 5.67 -22.41
CA GLN A 3 4.79 4.85 -21.21
C GLN A 3 5.92 5.10 -20.18
N PRO A 4 5.59 5.41 -18.92
CA PRO A 4 6.57 5.49 -17.84
C PRO A 4 7.24 4.15 -17.57
N ASP A 5 8.42 4.21 -16.94
CA ASP A 5 9.01 3.05 -16.28
C ASP A 5 8.25 2.77 -14.97
N TYR A 6 7.23 1.91 -15.06
CA TYR A 6 6.37 1.59 -13.93
C TYR A 6 7.07 0.73 -12.87
N ASP A 7 8.06 -0.09 -13.23
CA ASP A 7 8.81 -0.87 -12.25
C ASP A 7 9.61 0.06 -11.33
N ALA A 8 10.40 0.96 -11.92
CA ALA A 8 11.14 1.96 -11.15
C ALA A 8 10.22 2.87 -10.33
N TRP A 9 9.09 3.30 -10.92
CA TRP A 9 8.14 4.18 -10.23
C TRP A 9 7.49 3.51 -9.03
N PHE A 10 6.98 2.28 -9.16
CA PHE A 10 6.41 1.57 -8.02
C PHE A 10 7.46 1.17 -6.99
N ARG A 11 8.73 0.91 -7.36
CA ARG A 11 9.80 0.70 -6.38
C ARG A 11 10.02 1.94 -5.51
N SER A 12 10.02 3.14 -6.10
CA SER A 12 10.07 4.38 -5.32
C SER A 12 8.86 4.58 -4.42
N TYR A 13 7.67 4.14 -4.85
CA TYR A 13 6.46 4.12 -4.02
C TYR A 13 6.64 3.19 -2.81
N ALA A 14 7.15 1.97 -3.03
CA ALA A 14 7.37 0.98 -1.97
C ALA A 14 8.45 1.42 -0.96
N GLU A 15 9.48 2.13 -1.42
CA GLU A 15 10.49 2.74 -0.56
C GLU A 15 9.89 3.87 0.29
N ALA A 16 9.09 4.76 -0.30
CA ALA A 16 8.37 5.79 0.45
C ALA A 16 7.46 5.17 1.51
N TYR A 17 6.78 4.08 1.17
CA TYR A 17 5.89 3.35 2.07
C TYR A 17 6.67 2.75 3.25
N THR A 18 7.81 2.12 2.96
CA THR A 18 8.72 1.57 3.97
C THR A 18 9.22 2.65 4.93
N ARG A 19 9.54 3.85 4.43
CA ARG A 19 9.94 4.97 5.30
C ARG A 19 8.77 5.50 6.14
N ALA A 20 7.56 5.53 5.58
CA ALA A 20 6.36 5.96 6.30
C ALA A 20 6.00 5.03 7.49
N LEU A 21 6.37 3.74 7.42
CA LEU A 21 6.24 2.81 8.56
C LEU A 21 7.11 3.21 9.77
N ALA A 22 8.21 3.91 9.55
CA ALA A 22 9.10 4.39 10.61
C ALA A 22 8.66 5.76 11.19
N GLY A 23 7.68 6.43 10.58
CA GLY A 23 7.14 7.70 11.08
C GLY A 23 6.46 8.57 10.00
N PRO A 24 5.75 9.63 10.43
CA PRO A 24 4.81 10.39 9.59
C PRO A 24 5.44 11.28 8.50
N VAL A 25 6.77 11.33 8.40
CA VAL A 25 7.51 12.32 7.59
C VAL A 25 7.24 12.19 6.07
N GLU A 26 6.69 11.07 5.60
CA GLU A 26 6.60 10.73 4.18
C GLU A 26 5.16 10.70 3.62
N ILE A 27 4.16 11.14 4.39
CA ILE A 27 2.75 11.10 3.97
C ILE A 27 2.51 11.95 2.72
N GLU A 28 3.08 13.16 2.65
CA GLU A 28 2.96 14.02 1.47
C GLU A 28 3.59 13.39 0.23
N LEU A 29 4.72 12.68 0.39
CA LEU A 29 5.34 11.95 -0.72
C LEU A 29 4.43 10.82 -1.20
N ILE A 30 3.85 10.02 -0.30
CA ILE A 30 2.88 8.97 -0.63
C ILE A 30 1.67 9.55 -1.36
N ARG A 31 1.11 10.66 -0.86
CA ARG A 31 -0.02 11.37 -1.50
C ARG A 31 0.31 11.82 -2.91
N SER A 32 1.57 12.19 -3.19
CA SER A 32 2.00 12.60 -4.53
C SER A 32 1.90 11.50 -5.61
N PHE A 33 1.82 10.22 -5.23
CA PHE A 33 1.59 9.12 -6.18
C PHE A 33 0.13 9.04 -6.65
N TYR A 34 -0.78 9.68 -5.94
CA TYR A 34 -2.22 9.63 -6.20
C TYR A 34 -2.70 10.82 -7.01
N ALA A 35 -3.72 10.58 -7.84
CA ALA A 35 -4.56 11.62 -8.39
C ALA A 35 -5.35 12.31 -7.28
N GLU A 36 -5.93 13.46 -7.61
CA GLU A 36 -6.68 14.30 -6.68
C GLU A 36 -7.85 13.52 -6.06
N THR A 37 -8.56 12.74 -6.88
CA THR A 37 -9.61 11.81 -6.43
C THR A 37 -9.14 10.38 -6.67
N VAL A 38 -9.27 9.54 -5.64
CA VAL A 38 -8.85 8.13 -5.67
C VAL A 38 -10.03 7.24 -5.31
N LEU A 39 -10.20 6.16 -6.07
CA LEU A 39 -11.15 5.10 -5.80
C LEU A 39 -10.42 3.90 -5.17
N ALA A 40 -10.77 3.55 -3.93
CA ALA A 40 -10.27 2.34 -3.29
C ALA A 40 -11.35 1.26 -3.36
N LEU A 41 -11.00 0.09 -3.89
CA LEU A 41 -11.91 -1.03 -4.06
C LEU A 41 -11.37 -2.28 -3.34
N GLY A 42 -12.23 -2.97 -2.62
CA GLY A 42 -11.97 -4.29 -2.05
C GLY A 42 -12.53 -5.40 -2.93
N VAL A 43 -11.93 -6.60 -2.84
CA VAL A 43 -12.44 -7.81 -3.51
C VAL A 43 -13.80 -8.27 -2.97
N ASP A 44 -14.19 -7.79 -1.80
CA ASP A 44 -15.47 -7.99 -1.11
C ASP A 44 -16.56 -6.99 -1.56
N SER A 45 -16.30 -6.22 -2.62
CA SER A 45 -17.16 -5.12 -3.10
C SER A 45 -17.17 -3.88 -2.19
N ALA A 46 -16.29 -3.80 -1.19
CA ALA A 46 -16.06 -2.55 -0.47
C ALA A 46 -15.57 -1.46 -1.43
N PHE A 47 -16.03 -0.23 -1.21
CA PHE A 47 -15.70 0.91 -2.05
C PHE A 47 -15.60 2.17 -1.22
N SER A 48 -14.56 2.96 -1.45
CA SER A 48 -14.44 4.31 -0.91
C SER A 48 -13.84 5.27 -1.93
N VAL A 49 -14.18 6.55 -1.76
CA VAL A 49 -13.62 7.65 -2.54
C VAL A 49 -12.90 8.56 -1.57
N ALA A 50 -11.64 8.86 -1.87
CA ALA A 50 -10.83 9.78 -1.10
C ALA A 50 -10.34 10.92 -1.99
N ASN A 51 -10.13 12.10 -1.39
CA ASN A 51 -9.43 13.19 -2.03
C ASN A 51 -8.00 13.23 -1.49
N ALA A 52 -7.01 12.91 -2.33
CA ALA A 52 -5.61 12.88 -1.94
C ALA A 52 -5.03 14.28 -1.64
N THR A 53 -5.73 15.36 -1.99
CA THR A 53 -5.33 16.74 -1.65
C THR A 53 -5.93 17.23 -0.33
N ASP A 54 -6.89 16.50 0.23
CA ASP A 54 -7.50 16.81 1.53
C ASP A 54 -6.53 16.48 2.67
N THR A 55 -6.36 17.41 3.60
CA THR A 55 -5.51 17.21 4.79
C THR A 55 -6.10 16.16 5.73
N ALA A 56 -7.41 15.88 5.67
CA ALA A 56 -8.02 14.76 6.38
C ALA A 56 -7.40 13.40 5.99
N MET A 57 -6.85 13.29 4.77
CA MET A 57 -6.14 12.09 4.31
C MET A 57 -4.89 11.81 5.14
N ASN A 58 -4.27 12.84 5.74
CA ASN A 58 -3.08 12.66 6.57
C ASN A 58 -3.40 11.80 7.80
N ALA A 59 -4.51 12.10 8.50
CA ALA A 59 -4.92 11.31 9.67
C ALA A 59 -5.24 9.85 9.31
N VAL A 60 -5.84 9.62 8.14
CA VAL A 60 -6.12 8.26 7.65
C VAL A 60 -4.81 7.52 7.37
N MET A 61 -3.85 8.16 6.70
CA MET A 61 -2.55 7.56 6.42
C MET A 61 -1.71 7.34 7.69
N GLU A 62 -1.74 8.27 8.64
CA GLU A 62 -1.07 8.11 9.95
C GLU A 62 -1.61 6.90 10.70
N TYR A 63 -2.93 6.76 10.76
CA TYR A 63 -3.56 5.58 11.36
C TYR A 63 -3.15 4.31 10.63
N LEU A 64 -3.21 4.30 9.30
CA LEU A 64 -2.89 3.14 8.47
C LEU A 64 -1.43 2.69 8.66
N PHE A 65 -0.47 3.60 8.55
CA PHE A 65 0.95 3.27 8.76
C PHE A 65 1.25 2.90 10.21
N GLY A 66 0.61 3.56 11.18
CA GLY A 66 0.70 3.21 12.59
C GLY A 66 0.17 1.80 12.87
N PHE A 67 -0.93 1.41 12.24
CA PHE A 67 -1.47 0.06 12.30
C PHE A 67 -0.51 -0.96 11.69
N TYR A 68 0.00 -0.74 10.47
CA TYR A 68 0.96 -1.66 9.86
C TYR A 68 2.23 -1.83 10.71
N ALA A 69 2.75 -0.73 11.27
CA ALA A 69 3.89 -0.78 12.18
C ALA A 69 3.55 -1.54 13.48
N SER A 70 2.36 -1.36 14.05
CA SER A 70 1.94 -2.06 15.28
C SER A 70 1.76 -3.56 15.07
N ILE A 71 1.42 -4.00 13.85
CA ILE A 71 1.42 -5.41 13.43
C ILE A 71 2.78 -5.88 12.90
N GLY A 72 3.84 -5.08 13.09
CA GLY A 72 5.23 -5.49 12.92
C GLY A 72 5.77 -5.35 11.52
N MET A 73 5.00 -4.74 10.61
CA MET A 73 5.47 -4.42 9.27
C MET A 73 6.60 -3.42 9.40
N HIS A 74 7.71 -3.71 8.73
CA HIS A 74 8.88 -2.83 8.73
C HIS A 74 9.41 -2.56 7.32
N ARG A 75 8.89 -3.26 6.31
CA ARG A 75 9.29 -3.08 4.91
C ARG A 75 8.25 -3.59 3.93
N MET A 76 8.13 -2.91 2.81
CA MET A 76 7.39 -3.35 1.64
C MET A 76 8.35 -3.47 0.45
N ASP A 77 8.47 -4.67 -0.10
CA ASP A 77 9.24 -4.95 -1.31
C ASP A 77 8.31 -5.16 -2.51
N ILE A 78 8.86 -5.03 -3.72
CA ILE A 78 8.20 -5.43 -4.97
C ILE A 78 8.92 -6.63 -5.54
N ASP A 79 8.17 -7.70 -5.76
CA ASP A 79 8.60 -8.85 -6.54
C ASP A 79 8.66 -8.49 -8.03
N HIS A 80 7.51 -8.16 -8.63
CA HIS A 80 7.43 -7.70 -10.02
C HIS A 80 6.20 -6.82 -10.28
N VAL A 81 6.18 -6.21 -11.47
CA VAL A 81 5.11 -5.34 -11.96
C VAL A 81 4.65 -5.81 -13.34
N GLU A 82 3.35 -5.98 -13.53
CA GLU A 82 2.75 -6.27 -14.84
C GLU A 82 1.98 -5.05 -15.34
N VAL A 83 2.26 -4.63 -16.57
CA VAL A 83 1.67 -3.44 -17.19
C VAL A 83 0.80 -3.84 -18.35
N SER A 84 -0.40 -3.27 -18.42
CA SER A 84 -1.32 -3.44 -19.54
C SER A 84 -2.02 -2.12 -19.89
N PRO A 85 -2.06 -1.71 -21.16
CA PRO A 85 -2.84 -0.55 -21.57
C PRO A 85 -4.33 -0.73 -21.22
N LEU A 86 -4.97 0.31 -20.71
CA LEU A 86 -6.40 0.29 -20.38
C LEU A 86 -7.20 1.15 -21.36
N HIS A 87 -6.80 2.42 -21.51
CA HIS A 87 -7.41 3.39 -22.42
C HIS A 87 -6.39 4.48 -22.76
N GLU A 88 -6.78 5.48 -23.56
CA GLU A 88 -5.95 6.65 -23.85
C GLU A 88 -5.31 7.24 -22.59
N ASN A 89 -3.97 7.22 -22.52
CA ASN A 89 -3.18 7.70 -21.38
C ASN A 89 -3.55 7.05 -20.02
N HIS A 90 -4.22 5.90 -20.02
CA HIS A 90 -4.57 5.13 -18.83
C HIS A 90 -4.06 3.70 -18.95
N ASP A 91 -3.48 3.19 -17.87
CA ASP A 91 -2.88 1.87 -17.83
C ASP A 91 -3.34 1.12 -16.57
N ARG A 92 -3.54 -0.18 -16.70
CA ARG A 92 -3.78 -1.10 -15.59
C ARG A 92 -2.46 -1.73 -15.21
N ILE A 93 -2.06 -1.55 -13.96
CA ILE A 93 -0.79 -2.03 -13.42
C ILE A 93 -1.09 -3.02 -12.29
N LYS A 94 -0.60 -4.25 -12.40
CA LYS A 94 -0.67 -5.26 -11.32
C LYS A 94 0.68 -5.25 -10.62
N VAL A 95 0.69 -5.01 -9.32
CA VAL A 95 1.93 -4.94 -8.53
C VAL A 95 1.90 -6.05 -7.51
N PHE A 96 2.96 -6.85 -7.51
CA PHE A 96 3.14 -7.96 -6.60
C PHE A 96 4.09 -7.52 -5.50
N TYR A 97 3.52 -7.18 -4.35
CA TYR A 97 4.25 -6.76 -3.17
C TYR A 97 4.63 -7.94 -2.29
N VAL A 98 5.66 -7.74 -1.49
CA VAL A 98 6.06 -8.63 -0.41
C VAL A 98 6.23 -7.80 0.85
N GLY A 99 5.26 -7.92 1.77
CA GLY A 99 5.35 -7.29 3.09
C GLY A 99 6.27 -8.09 4.01
N ARG A 100 7.18 -7.40 4.70
CA ARG A 100 8.08 -7.97 5.70
C ARG A 100 7.63 -7.55 7.09
N TYR A 101 7.46 -8.54 7.95
CA TYR A 101 6.96 -8.38 9.29
C TYR A 101 7.85 -9.09 10.30
N THR A 102 7.85 -8.60 11.52
CA THR A 102 8.31 -9.36 12.68
C THR A 102 7.06 -9.85 13.41
N GLY A 103 6.93 -11.16 13.62
CA GLY A 103 5.83 -11.77 14.35
C GLY A 103 5.85 -11.38 15.84
N PRO A 104 4.75 -11.65 16.59
CA PRO A 104 4.68 -11.35 18.01
C PRO A 104 5.74 -12.06 18.87
N ASP A 105 6.23 -13.21 18.41
CA ASP A 105 7.29 -14.02 19.01
C ASP A 105 8.71 -13.64 18.54
N GLY A 106 8.84 -12.63 17.67
CA GLY A 106 10.10 -12.20 17.08
C GLY A 106 10.50 -12.92 15.79
N SER A 107 9.72 -13.91 15.33
CA SER A 107 10.01 -14.63 14.08
C SER A 107 9.79 -13.75 12.84
N PRO A 108 10.56 -13.92 11.74
CA PRO A 108 10.29 -13.20 10.50
C PRO A 108 9.05 -13.76 9.80
N VAL A 109 8.13 -12.88 9.42
CA VAL A 109 6.93 -13.22 8.65
C VAL A 109 6.98 -12.47 7.31
N THR A 110 6.66 -13.16 6.22
CA THR A 110 6.63 -12.60 4.87
C THR A 110 5.28 -12.89 4.25
N ILE A 111 4.59 -11.85 3.80
CA ILE A 111 3.24 -11.95 3.24
C ILE A 111 3.28 -11.41 1.81
N PRO A 112 3.05 -12.25 0.78
CA PRO A 112 2.82 -11.74 -0.56
C PRO A 112 1.44 -11.08 -0.64
N ASN A 113 1.37 -9.92 -1.29
CA ASN A 113 0.10 -9.25 -1.58
C ASN A 113 0.12 -8.73 -3.02
N GLU A 114 -1.06 -8.59 -3.61
CA GLU A 114 -1.23 -8.09 -4.95
C GLU A 114 -2.22 -6.94 -4.96
N VAL A 115 -1.87 -5.87 -5.67
CA VAL A 115 -2.75 -4.73 -5.89
C VAL A 115 -2.84 -4.41 -7.37
N VAL A 116 -4.06 -4.26 -7.87
CA VAL A 116 -4.31 -3.76 -9.23
C VAL A 116 -4.55 -2.27 -9.16
N TYR A 117 -3.66 -1.48 -9.73
CA TYR A 117 -3.78 -0.04 -9.85
C TYR A 117 -4.29 0.36 -11.23
N LEU A 118 -5.15 1.38 -11.27
CA LEU A 118 -5.43 2.13 -12.49
C LEU A 118 -4.67 3.45 -12.42
N VAL A 119 -3.85 3.70 -13.43
CA VAL A 119 -2.89 4.79 -13.45
C VAL A 119 -3.12 5.69 -14.66
N GLN A 120 -3.10 7.00 -14.44
CA GLN A 120 -3.07 8.02 -15.48
C GLN A 120 -1.63 8.40 -15.80
N ARG A 121 -1.29 8.43 -17.09
CA ARG A 121 -0.07 9.08 -17.59
C ARG A 121 -0.32 10.59 -17.64
N ARG A 122 0.43 11.36 -16.86
CA ARG A 122 0.39 12.84 -16.88
C ARG A 122 1.76 13.42 -17.16
N ALA A 123 1.80 14.68 -17.61
CA ALA A 123 3.06 15.36 -17.94
C ALA A 123 3.99 15.50 -16.73
N ALA A 124 3.42 15.67 -15.53
CA ALA A 124 4.13 15.72 -14.25
C ALA A 124 4.47 14.33 -13.66
N GLY A 125 4.23 13.25 -14.41
CA GLY A 125 4.43 11.87 -13.98
C GLY A 125 3.12 11.08 -13.80
N PRO A 126 3.21 9.75 -13.63
CA PRO A 126 2.04 8.91 -13.43
C PRO A 126 1.31 9.21 -12.12
N ARG A 127 0.00 8.95 -12.10
CA ARG A 127 -0.89 9.12 -10.93
C ARG A 127 -1.89 7.98 -10.80
N ILE A 128 -1.98 7.38 -9.62
CA ILE A 128 -2.99 6.37 -9.28
C ILE A 128 -4.32 7.07 -9.05
N PHE A 129 -5.36 6.70 -9.80
CA PHE A 129 -6.72 7.21 -9.58
C PHE A 129 -7.69 6.13 -9.08
N ALA A 130 -7.29 4.85 -9.14
CA ALA A 130 -8.02 3.77 -8.51
C ALA A 130 -7.10 2.60 -8.15
N PHE A 131 -7.49 1.79 -7.18
CA PHE A 131 -6.86 0.51 -6.92
C PHE A 131 -7.85 -0.54 -6.41
N ILE A 132 -7.54 -1.81 -6.66
CA ILE A 132 -8.24 -2.98 -6.13
C ILE A 132 -7.23 -3.76 -5.29
N ALA A 133 -7.52 -3.92 -4.00
CA ALA A 133 -6.69 -4.67 -3.06
C ALA A 133 -7.44 -5.90 -2.54
N GLY A 134 -6.66 -6.95 -2.23
CA GLY A 134 -7.17 -8.13 -1.53
C GLY A 134 -7.56 -7.82 -0.08
N ASP A 135 -8.15 -8.81 0.59
CA ASP A 135 -8.46 -8.73 2.02
C ASP A 135 -7.20 -9.01 2.84
N GLU A 136 -6.47 -7.95 3.18
CA GLU A 136 -5.26 -8.04 4.00
C GLU A 136 -5.56 -8.50 5.43
N THR A 137 -6.76 -8.22 5.95
CA THR A 137 -7.16 -8.64 7.31
C THR A 137 -7.17 -10.16 7.42
N ILE A 138 -7.70 -10.87 6.41
CA ILE A 138 -7.66 -12.33 6.36
C ILE A 138 -6.21 -12.83 6.39
N LEU A 139 -5.31 -12.22 5.62
CA LEU A 139 -3.89 -12.60 5.59
C LEU A 139 -3.23 -12.37 6.96
N PHE A 140 -3.46 -11.24 7.60
CA PHE A 140 -2.89 -10.93 8.91
C PHE A 140 -3.36 -11.89 9.99
N LYS A 141 -4.64 -12.28 9.99
CA LYS A 141 -5.17 -13.32 10.89
C LYS A 141 -4.50 -14.68 10.66
N GLN A 142 -4.40 -15.11 9.40
CA GLN A 142 -3.76 -16.38 9.03
C GLN A 142 -2.30 -16.45 9.47
N HIS A 143 -1.61 -15.30 9.48
CA HIS A 143 -0.22 -15.18 9.91
C HIS A 143 -0.05 -14.83 11.39
N GLY A 144 -1.13 -14.74 12.18
CA GLY A 144 -1.07 -14.44 13.61
C GLY A 144 -0.50 -13.06 13.93
N LEU A 145 -0.75 -12.07 13.07
CA LEU A 145 -0.34 -10.69 13.29
C LEU A 145 -1.43 -9.87 14.01
N ILE A 146 -2.69 -10.23 13.78
CA ILE A 146 -3.88 -9.69 14.44
C ILE A 146 -4.78 -10.82 14.94
N ASP A 147 -5.65 -10.50 15.90
CA ASP A 147 -6.66 -11.44 16.43
C ASP A 147 -7.94 -11.47 15.57
N GLU A 148 -8.97 -12.18 16.07
CA GLU A 148 -10.24 -12.31 15.36
C GLU A 148 -11.06 -11.01 15.29
N ASP A 149 -10.82 -10.06 16.20
CA ASP A 149 -11.46 -8.75 16.21
C ASP A 149 -10.70 -7.74 15.34
N GLY A 150 -9.53 -8.13 14.82
CA GLY A 150 -8.68 -7.33 13.94
C GLY A 150 -7.65 -6.50 14.70
N GLU A 151 -7.47 -6.74 15.99
CA GLU A 151 -6.54 -6.01 16.84
C GLU A 151 -5.14 -6.63 16.81
N PRO A 152 -4.06 -5.83 16.87
CA PRO A 152 -2.70 -6.33 16.90
C PRO A 152 -2.44 -7.30 18.06
N ILE A 153 -1.86 -8.47 17.76
CA ILE A 153 -1.49 -9.42 18.81
C ILE A 153 -0.35 -8.82 19.67
N PRO A 154 -0.44 -8.89 21.02
CA PRO A 154 0.60 -8.39 21.90
C PRO A 154 1.97 -8.99 21.59
N ARG A 155 2.95 -8.11 21.39
CA ARG A 155 4.32 -8.49 21.06
C ARG A 155 5.11 -8.74 22.33
N VAL A 156 5.91 -9.80 22.35
CA VAL A 156 6.88 -9.99 23.44
C VAL A 156 7.92 -8.87 23.30
N ALA A 157 7.99 -7.97 24.28
CA ALA A 157 9.04 -6.96 24.32
C ALA A 157 10.39 -7.70 24.35
N GLY A 158 11.21 -7.47 23.32
CA GLY A 158 12.56 -8.04 23.24
C GLY A 158 13.35 -7.68 24.50
N HIS A 159 14.04 -8.68 25.05
CA HIS A 159 15.04 -8.50 26.11
C HIS A 159 16.27 -7.78 25.59
#